data_AF-A0A7S3X4V2-F1
#
_entry.id   AF-A0A7S3X4V2-F1
#
_cell.length_a   1.000
_cell.length_b   1.000
_cell.length_c   1.000
_cell.angle_alpha   90.00
_cell.angle_beta   90.00
_cell.angle_gamma   90.00
#
_symmetry.space_group_name_H-M   'P 1'
#
loop_
_entity.id
_entity.type
_entity.pdbx_description
1 polymer ?
#
loop_
_entity_poly.entity_id
_entity_poly.type
_entity_poly.pdbx_seq_one_letter_code
_entity_poly.pdbx_strand_id
1 'polypeptide(L)'
;AVWLVQSRVLTVQGADGRGHKLLIPWLDMFNHRASSPHRLAGRTDGMLRVLAGAPVGAGEQVEIVYGTSGTSNAEFLGHYGFLDPAAAAADEALLRAHPHARPLLKQTALADDEAVLAATEPGSHEALALGLRVALKRAMARSGV
;
A
#
# COMPACT_ATOMS: atom_id res chain seq x y z
N ALA A 1 -2.63 14.26 -14.09
CA ALA A 1 -3.52 13.23 -14.68
C ALA A 1 -3.04 11.80 -14.40
N VAL A 2 -1.79 11.43 -14.70
CA VAL A 2 -1.28 10.04 -14.55
C VAL A 2 -1.40 9.49 -13.12
N TRP A 3 -1.03 10.28 -12.11
CA TRP A 3 -1.06 9.82 -10.71
C TRP A 3 -2.47 9.51 -10.21
N LEU A 4 -3.49 10.25 -10.68
CA LEU A 4 -4.89 9.97 -10.37
C LEU A 4 -5.30 8.59 -10.93
N VAL A 5 -4.90 8.29 -12.17
CA VAL A 5 -5.17 6.99 -12.79
C VAL A 5 -4.43 5.90 -12.01
N GLN A 6 -3.14 6.07 -11.75
CA GLN A 6 -2.32 5.06 -11.08
C GLN A 6 -2.86 4.66 -9.69
N SER A 7 -3.28 5.65 -8.90
CA SER A 7 -3.70 5.42 -7.50
C SER A 7 -5.14 4.94 -7.34
N ARG A 8 -5.99 5.09 -8.37
CA ARG A 8 -7.45 4.84 -8.25
C ARG A 8 -8.02 3.89 -9.28
N VAL A 9 -7.26 3.50 -10.32
CA VAL A 9 -7.79 2.65 -11.38
C VAL A 9 -8.05 1.22 -10.88
N LEU A 10 -9.23 0.70 -11.23
CA LEU A 10 -9.58 -0.69 -10.99
C LEU A 10 -9.64 -1.45 -12.30
N THR A 11 -8.98 -2.62 -12.35
CA THR A 11 -9.26 -3.63 -13.37
C THR A 11 -10.60 -4.30 -13.07
N VAL A 12 -11.51 -4.33 -14.03
CA VAL A 12 -12.79 -5.07 -13.98
C VAL A 12 -12.98 -5.87 -15.26
N GLN A 13 -13.65 -7.00 -15.19
CA GLN A 13 -14.02 -7.82 -16.34
C GLN A 13 -15.29 -7.25 -16.97
N GLY A 14 -15.24 -6.98 -18.27
CA GLY A 14 -16.38 -6.56 -19.05
C GLY A 14 -17.22 -7.75 -19.52
N ALA A 15 -18.39 -7.45 -20.10
CA ALA A 15 -19.25 -8.46 -20.72
C ALA A 15 -18.57 -9.19 -21.90
N ASP A 16 -17.54 -8.57 -22.49
CA ASP A 16 -16.69 -9.15 -23.53
C ASP A 16 -15.62 -10.14 -22.98
N GLY A 17 -15.61 -10.37 -21.66
CA GLY A 17 -14.64 -11.21 -20.97
C GLY A 17 -13.26 -10.58 -20.83
N ARG A 18 -13.06 -9.32 -21.25
CA ARG A 18 -11.76 -8.64 -21.19
C ARG A 18 -11.64 -7.78 -19.92
N GLY A 19 -10.40 -7.55 -19.51
CA GLY A 19 -10.10 -6.62 -18.42
C GLY A 19 -10.13 -5.17 -18.90
N HIS A 20 -10.98 -4.35 -18.30
CA HIS A 20 -11.09 -2.91 -18.51
C HIS A 20 -10.53 -2.16 -17.30
N LYS A 21 -9.90 -1.01 -17.56
CA LYS A 21 -9.33 -0.13 -16.54
C LYS A 21 -10.28 1.05 -16.33
N LEU A 22 -10.93 1.10 -15.17
CA LEU A 22 -11.95 2.11 -14.88
C LEU A 22 -11.57 2.96 -13.66
N LEU A 23 -11.88 4.25 -13.73
CA LEU A 23 -12.08 5.11 -12.56
C LEU A 23 -13.55 5.03 -12.19
N ILE A 24 -13.84 4.71 -10.94
CA ILE A 24 -15.21 4.39 -10.51
C ILE A 24 -15.54 5.34 -9.37
N PRO A 25 -16.26 6.44 -9.66
CA PRO A 25 -16.62 7.44 -8.66
C PRO A 25 -17.29 6.80 -7.45
N TRP A 26 -17.08 7.40 -6.28
CA TRP A 26 -17.58 6.94 -4.97
C TRP A 26 -16.83 5.72 -4.43
N LEU A 27 -16.66 4.71 -5.27
CA LEU A 27 -15.95 3.49 -4.90
C LEU A 27 -14.45 3.71 -4.72
N ASP A 28 -13.87 4.64 -5.47
CA ASP A 28 -12.46 5.01 -5.37
C ASP A 28 -12.11 5.80 -4.09
N MET A 29 -13.12 6.14 -3.27
CA MET A 29 -12.96 6.89 -2.03
C MET A 29 -12.75 6.04 -0.77
N PHE A 30 -12.96 4.72 -0.83
CA PHE A 30 -12.61 3.84 0.29
C PHE A 30 -11.10 3.81 0.46
N ASN A 31 -10.59 4.13 1.64
CA ASN A 31 -9.15 4.07 1.93
C ASN A 31 -8.65 2.63 2.15
N HIS A 32 -7.33 2.48 2.16
CA HIS A 32 -6.68 1.21 2.46
C HIS A 32 -6.60 0.94 3.96
N ARG A 33 -6.93 -0.30 4.36
CA ARG A 33 -6.42 -0.90 5.61
C ARG A 33 -6.25 -2.40 5.41
N ALA A 34 -5.04 -2.92 5.65
CA ALA A 34 -4.73 -4.34 5.46
C ALA A 34 -5.58 -5.28 6.33
N SER A 35 -5.98 -4.83 7.52
CA SER A 35 -6.86 -5.56 8.44
C SER A 35 -8.35 -5.34 8.17
N SER A 36 -8.72 -4.60 7.12
CA SER A 36 -10.13 -4.33 6.84
C SER A 36 -10.92 -5.63 6.63
N PRO A 37 -12.06 -5.81 7.32
CA PRO A 37 -12.95 -6.94 7.06
C PRO A 37 -13.78 -6.72 5.79
N HIS A 38 -13.85 -5.50 5.25
CA HIS A 38 -14.63 -5.18 4.06
C HIS A 38 -13.85 -5.46 2.79
N ARG A 39 -14.53 -6.01 1.78
CA ARG A 39 -13.88 -6.45 0.54
C ARG A 39 -14.58 -5.91 -0.69
N LEU A 40 -13.77 -5.55 -1.68
CA LEU A 40 -14.24 -5.28 -3.03
C LEU A 40 -14.56 -6.60 -3.73
N ALA A 41 -15.77 -6.72 -4.28
CA ALA A 41 -16.25 -7.90 -4.98
C ALA A 41 -16.88 -7.53 -6.32
N GLY A 42 -17.12 -8.53 -7.16
CA GLY A 42 -17.80 -8.34 -8.45
C GLY A 42 -16.92 -7.77 -9.56
N ARG A 43 -15.60 -7.92 -9.44
CA ARG A 43 -14.66 -7.56 -10.51
C ARG A 43 -14.81 -8.47 -11.74
N THR A 44 -15.40 -9.66 -11.59
CA THR A 44 -15.51 -10.68 -12.66
C THR A 44 -16.93 -10.84 -13.21
N ASP A 45 -17.95 -10.41 -12.46
CA ASP A 45 -19.37 -10.49 -12.85
C ASP A 45 -19.92 -9.14 -13.35
N GLY A 46 -19.08 -8.12 -13.44
CA GLY A 46 -19.47 -6.76 -13.84
C GLY A 46 -20.27 -5.99 -12.79
N MET A 47 -20.53 -6.58 -11.61
CA MET A 47 -21.36 -6.02 -10.54
C MET A 47 -20.50 -5.60 -9.36
N LEU A 48 -19.66 -4.59 -9.59
CA LEU A 48 -18.69 -4.11 -8.62
C LEU A 48 -19.38 -3.56 -7.37
N ARG A 49 -18.99 -4.08 -6.21
CA ARG A 49 -19.61 -3.80 -4.92
C ARG A 49 -18.63 -3.91 -3.77
N VAL A 50 -18.82 -3.15 -2.70
CA VAL A 50 -18.13 -3.37 -1.42
C VAL A 50 -19.03 -4.20 -0.53
N LEU A 51 -18.51 -5.32 -0.05
CA LEU A 51 -19.20 -6.19 0.88
C LEU A 51 -18.71 -5.87 2.30
N ALA A 52 -19.64 -5.50 3.18
CA ALA A 52 -19.33 -5.31 4.58
C ALA A 52 -19.07 -6.68 5.24
N GLY A 53 -17.83 -6.93 5.68
CA GLY A 53 -17.49 -8.17 6.40
C GLY A 53 -17.74 -8.12 7.90
N ALA A 54 -18.11 -6.94 8.43
CA ALA A 54 -18.47 -6.70 9.82
C ALA A 54 -19.57 -5.61 9.87
N PRO A 55 -20.33 -5.50 10.97
CA PRO A 55 -21.23 -4.36 11.20
C PRO A 55 -20.46 -3.03 11.08
N VAL A 56 -21.09 -2.02 10.47
CA VAL A 56 -20.52 -0.68 10.30
C VAL A 56 -21.35 0.30 11.13
N GLY A 57 -20.71 0.98 12.09
CA GLY A 57 -21.34 2.00 12.91
C GLY A 57 -21.53 3.34 12.16
N ALA A 58 -22.46 4.16 12.64
CA ALA A 58 -22.59 5.53 12.14
C ALA A 58 -21.30 6.33 12.44
N GLY A 59 -20.75 6.96 11.40
CA GLY A 59 -19.49 7.72 11.49
C GLY A 59 -18.22 6.87 11.44
N GLU A 60 -18.34 5.54 11.37
CA GLU A 60 -17.19 4.66 11.16
C GLU A 60 -16.68 4.78 9.72
N GLN A 61 -15.37 4.91 9.56
CA GLN A 61 -14.74 4.90 8.25
C GLN A 61 -14.74 3.47 7.71
N VAL A 62 -15.32 3.29 6.52
CA VAL A 62 -15.19 2.03 5.79
C VAL A 62 -13.90 2.05 4.98
N GLU A 63 -13.08 1.04 5.16
CA GLU A 63 -11.82 0.84 4.42
C GLU A 63 -11.88 -0.48 3.65
N ILE A 64 -11.02 -0.64 2.65
CA ILE A 64 -10.87 -1.91 1.92
C ILE A 64 -9.40 -2.28 1.84
N VAL A 65 -9.13 -3.55 1.53
CA VAL A 65 -7.75 -3.98 1.24
C VAL A 65 -7.39 -3.58 -0.20
N TYR A 66 -6.26 -2.92 -0.36
CA TYR A 66 -5.62 -2.60 -1.64
C TYR A 66 -4.50 -3.61 -1.85
N GLY A 67 -4.18 -3.91 -3.10
CA GLY A 67 -3.11 -4.86 -3.41
C GLY A 67 -3.41 -6.27 -2.89
N THR A 68 -2.34 -6.99 -2.58
CA THR A 68 -2.38 -8.35 -2.01
C THR A 68 -1.41 -8.42 -0.82
N SER A 69 -1.35 -9.57 -0.14
CA SER A 69 -0.33 -9.80 0.89
C SER A 69 1.11 -9.71 0.39
N GLY A 70 1.33 -9.75 -0.94
CA GLY A 70 2.63 -9.56 -1.57
C GLY A 70 2.96 -8.12 -1.94
N THR A 71 2.07 -7.15 -1.72
CA THR A 71 2.31 -5.75 -2.10
C THR A 71 3.23 -5.09 -1.07
N SER A 72 4.41 -4.66 -1.52
CA SER A 72 5.43 -4.01 -0.69
C SER A 72 5.16 -2.51 -0.48
N ASN A 73 5.84 -1.89 0.49
CA ASN A 73 5.81 -0.44 0.67
C ASN A 73 6.41 0.33 -0.51
N ALA A 74 7.32 -0.28 -1.27
CA ALA A 74 7.80 0.31 -2.51
C ALA A 74 6.66 0.45 -3.55
N GLU A 75 5.78 -0.54 -3.64
CA GLU A 75 4.58 -0.50 -4.49
C GLU A 75 3.50 0.41 -3.90
N PHE A 76 3.23 0.36 -2.59
CA PHE A 76 2.26 1.25 -1.96
C PHE A 76 2.62 2.72 -2.15
N LEU A 77 3.89 3.07 -1.95
CA LEU A 77 4.36 4.42 -2.20
C LEU A 77 4.30 4.78 -3.68
N GLY A 78 4.85 3.91 -4.55
CA GLY A 78 4.95 4.18 -5.98
C GLY A 78 3.61 4.23 -6.72
N HIS A 79 2.59 3.52 -6.23
CA HIS A 79 1.28 3.46 -6.88
C HIS A 79 0.22 4.28 -6.18
N TYR A 80 0.25 4.37 -4.85
CA TYR A 80 -0.82 4.97 -4.06
C TYR A 80 -0.36 6.17 -3.20
N GLY A 81 0.94 6.38 -3.04
CA GLY A 81 1.48 7.54 -2.31
C GLY A 81 1.40 7.42 -0.79
N PHE A 82 1.35 6.21 -0.23
CA PHE A 82 1.36 5.98 1.22
C PHE A 82 2.21 4.76 1.60
N LEU A 83 2.43 4.58 2.91
CA LEU A 83 3.10 3.41 3.48
C LEU A 83 2.12 2.63 4.37
N ASP A 84 2.18 1.31 4.30
CA ASP A 84 1.41 0.38 5.13
C ASP A 84 2.35 -0.40 6.07
N PRO A 85 2.19 -0.27 7.40
CA PRO A 85 2.94 -1.08 8.36
C PRO A 85 2.77 -2.59 8.17
N ALA A 86 1.64 -3.05 7.64
CA ALA A 86 1.38 -4.47 7.42
C ALA A 86 2.16 -5.05 6.21
N ALA A 87 2.75 -4.22 5.35
CA ALA A 87 3.56 -4.65 4.20
C ALA A 87 4.95 -5.20 4.60
N ALA A 88 5.27 -5.28 5.89
CA ALA A 88 6.55 -5.74 6.43
C ALA A 88 7.10 -7.05 5.82
N ALA A 89 6.23 -8.05 5.62
CA ALA A 89 6.63 -9.34 5.05
C ALA A 89 6.92 -9.25 3.54
N ALA A 90 6.16 -8.42 2.82
CA ALA A 90 6.38 -8.14 1.41
C ALA A 90 7.66 -7.31 1.20
N ASP A 91 7.94 -6.35 2.07
CA ASP A 91 9.20 -5.59 2.09
C ASP A 91 10.41 -6.50 2.29
N GLU A 92 10.32 -7.46 3.21
CA GLU A 92 11.35 -8.47 3.40
C GLU A 92 11.55 -9.33 2.13
N ALA A 93 10.46 -9.78 1.50
CA ALA A 93 10.53 -10.54 0.26
C ALA A 93 11.19 -9.73 -0.86
N LEU A 94 10.85 -8.44 -0.98
CA LEU A 94 11.45 -7.51 -1.91
C LEU A 94 12.97 -7.41 -1.69
N LEU A 95 13.41 -7.25 -0.44
CA LEU A 95 14.84 -7.15 -0.09
C LEU A 95 15.61 -8.44 -0.33
N ARG A 96 14.97 -9.61 -0.22
CA ARG A 96 15.59 -10.88 -0.63
C ARG A 96 15.79 -10.96 -2.14
N ALA A 97 14.82 -10.47 -2.92
CA ALA A 97 14.93 -10.41 -4.37
C ALA A 97 15.95 -9.35 -4.85
N HIS A 98 16.26 -8.34 -4.03
CA HIS A 98 17.11 -7.20 -4.36
C HIS A 98 18.28 -7.06 -3.36
N PRO A 99 19.22 -8.04 -3.30
CA PRO A 99 20.26 -8.06 -2.28
C PRO A 99 21.19 -6.84 -2.30
N HIS A 100 21.35 -6.19 -3.46
CA HIS A 100 22.14 -4.97 -3.64
C HIS A 100 21.57 -3.76 -2.88
N ALA A 101 20.30 -3.77 -2.47
CA ALA A 101 19.71 -2.71 -1.67
C ALA A 101 20.21 -2.70 -0.22
N ARG A 102 20.63 -3.85 0.31
CA ARG A 102 21.02 -3.99 1.73
C ARG A 102 22.24 -3.15 2.11
N PRO A 103 23.36 -3.14 1.35
CA PRO A 103 24.49 -2.25 1.64
C PRO A 103 24.10 -0.77 1.60
N LEU A 104 23.20 -0.38 0.69
CA LEU A 104 22.73 1.01 0.57
C LEU A 104 21.91 1.43 1.80
N LEU A 105 21.02 0.57 2.28
CA LEU A 105 20.26 0.83 3.49
C LEU A 105 21.18 0.97 4.73
N LYS A 106 22.30 0.23 4.77
CA LYS A 106 23.26 0.29 5.91
C LYS A 106 24.11 1.57 5.94
N GLN A 107 24.01 2.48 4.97
CA GLN A 107 24.78 3.73 4.94
C GLN A 107 24.43 4.70 6.09
N THR A 108 23.22 4.58 6.66
CA THR A 108 22.81 5.33 7.87
C THR A 108 22.25 4.36 8.91
N ALA A 109 22.28 4.72 10.19
CA ALA A 109 21.66 3.90 11.22
C ALA A 109 20.12 3.99 11.16
N LEU A 110 19.42 2.96 11.64
CA LEU A 110 17.95 3.00 11.74
C LEU A 110 17.49 4.08 12.72
N ALA A 111 18.13 4.17 13.89
CA ALA A 111 17.78 5.15 14.92
C ALA A 111 17.91 6.60 14.43
N ASP A 112 18.97 6.90 13.66
CA ASP A 112 19.19 8.23 13.09
C ASP A 112 18.07 8.58 12.10
N ASP A 113 17.70 7.65 11.22
CA ASP A 113 16.61 7.85 10.27
C ASP A 113 15.25 8.04 10.97
N GLU A 114 15.00 7.31 12.04
CA GLU A 114 13.77 7.45 12.84
C GLU A 114 13.72 8.82 13.54
N ALA A 115 14.85 9.31 14.05
CA ALA A 115 14.95 10.63 14.64
C ALA A 115 14.72 11.75 13.61
N VAL A 116 15.31 11.62 12.41
CA VAL A 116 15.05 12.57 11.32
C VAL A 116 13.57 12.52 10.92
N LEU A 117 12.99 11.32 10.77
CA LEU A 117 11.59 11.16 10.38
C LEU A 117 10.63 11.79 11.38
N ALA A 118 10.91 11.67 12.67
CA ALA A 118 10.11 12.28 13.73
C ALA A 118 10.17 13.82 13.71
N ALA A 119 11.25 14.39 13.17
CA ALA A 119 11.42 15.83 13.00
C ALA A 119 10.92 16.35 11.64
N THR A 120 10.70 15.48 10.65
CA THR A 120 10.19 15.86 9.32
C THR A 120 8.70 16.15 9.36
N GLU A 121 8.25 17.14 8.57
CA GLU A 121 6.84 17.47 8.42
C GLU A 121 6.03 16.24 7.93
N PRO A 122 5.00 15.80 8.67
CA PRO A 122 4.18 14.65 8.28
C PRO A 122 3.51 14.86 6.92
N GLY A 123 3.55 13.82 6.08
CA GLY A 123 2.92 13.86 4.75
C GLY A 123 3.74 14.54 3.66
N SER A 124 4.87 15.17 4.00
CA SER A 124 5.82 15.65 3.00
C SER A 124 6.43 14.50 2.19
N HIS A 125 6.90 14.79 0.97
CA HIS A 125 7.60 13.80 0.15
C HIS A 125 8.88 13.29 0.84
N GLU A 126 9.54 14.14 1.63
CA GLU A 126 10.70 13.76 2.43
C GLU A 126 10.32 12.74 3.50
N ALA A 127 9.23 12.98 4.23
CA ALA A 127 8.72 12.04 5.23
C ALA A 127 8.34 10.69 4.60
N LEU A 128 7.75 10.68 3.40
CA LEU A 128 7.42 9.44 2.69
C LEU A 128 8.66 8.67 2.25
N ALA A 129 9.65 9.35 1.67
CA ALA A 129 10.90 8.72 1.23
C ALA A 129 11.68 8.15 2.42
N LEU A 130 11.77 8.91 3.51
CA LEU A 130 12.42 8.47 4.74
C LEU A 130 11.64 7.36 5.44
N GLY A 131 10.30 7.45 5.46
CA GLY A 131 9.42 6.41 5.97
C GLY A 131 9.60 5.08 5.23
N LEU A 132 9.72 5.10 3.90
CA LEU A 132 10.03 3.90 3.12
C LEU A 132 11.39 3.32 3.52
N ARG A 133 12.42 4.16 3.63
CA ARG A 133 13.76 3.73 4.05
C ARG A 133 13.73 3.06 5.43
N VAL A 134 13.03 3.66 6.40
CA VAL A 134 12.82 3.12 7.75
C VAL A 134 12.07 1.78 7.70
N ALA A 135 10.98 1.68 6.93
CA ALA A 135 10.21 0.45 6.78
C ALA A 135 11.07 -0.71 6.23
N LEU A 136 11.85 -0.44 5.19
CA LEU A 136 12.78 -1.42 4.60
C LEU A 136 13.89 -1.82 5.58
N LYS A 137 14.45 -0.88 6.35
CA LYS A 137 15.44 -1.20 7.40
C LYS A 137 14.86 -2.10 8.49
N ARG A 138 13.64 -1.82 8.94
CA ARG A 138 12.93 -2.69 9.91
C ARG A 138 12.66 -4.08 9.34
N ALA A 139 12.28 -4.16 8.06
CA ALA A 139 12.13 -5.45 7.36
C ALA A 139 13.47 -6.21 7.30
N MET A 140 14.57 -5.54 6.93
CA MET A 140 15.90 -6.13 6.90
C MET A 140 16.33 -6.68 8.28
N ALA A 141 16.06 -5.94 9.36
CA ALA A 141 16.38 -6.38 10.72
C ALA A 141 15.60 -7.63 11.16
N ARG A 142 14.34 -7.77 10.73
CA ARG A 142 13.51 -8.95 11.01
C ARG A 142 14.00 -10.22 10.33
N SER A 143 14.63 -10.10 9.16
CA SER A 143 15.12 -11.25 8.40
C SER A 143 16.30 -12.00 9.03
N GLY A 144 16.94 -11.47 10.08
CA GLY A 144 18.03 -12.14 10.78
C GLY A 144 19.30 -12.40 9.94
N VAL A 145 19.43 -11.74 8.78
CA VAL A 145 20.59 -11.82 7.84
C VAL A 145 21.17 -10.45 7.62
#